data_AF-A0A382H9C8-F1
#
_entry.id   AF-A0A382H9C8-F1
#
_cell.length_a   1.000
_cell.length_b   1.000
_cell.length_c   1.000
_cell.angle_alpha   90.00
_cell.angle_beta   90.00
_cell.angle_gamma   90.00
#
_symmetry.space_group_name_H-M   'P 1'
#
loop_
_entity.id
_entity.type
_entity.pdbx_description
1 polymer ?
#
loop_
_entity_poly.entity_id
_entity_poly.type
_entity_poly.pdbx_seq_one_letter_code
_entity_poly.pdbx_strand_id
1 'polypeptide(L)'
;MVVKIDPYINSDAGTMDPFQHGEVFVTKDGAETDLDLGNYERFLGIDLDQRSNFTTGSVYSEVIAKERRGDYLGETVQLIPHITEEIKNRIYNLGEDSGADVLIVEIGGTIGDFEMLPFVESIRQMSMEIKAEDQMFIHVSLIYTRPDGENKSKPTQHSIRTLQELGIRPDLLICRTSR
;
A
#
# COMPACT_ATOMS: atom_id res chain seq x y z
N MET A 1 -12.80 3.03 -6.57
CA MET A 1 -11.75 2.04 -6.92
C MET A 1 -10.86 1.83 -5.69
N VAL A 2 -10.21 0.67 -5.56
CA VAL A 2 -9.26 0.40 -4.46
C VAL A 2 -8.01 -0.30 -4.99
N VAL A 3 -6.88 -0.07 -4.34
CA VAL A 3 -5.64 -0.82 -4.55
C VAL A 3 -5.02 -1.21 -3.22
N LYS A 4 -4.60 -2.47 -3.12
CA LYS A 4 -3.80 -2.99 -2.01
C LYS A 4 -2.34 -3.09 -2.42
N ILE A 5 -1.47 -2.51 -1.61
CA ILE A 5 -0.03 -2.57 -1.78
C ILE A 5 0.53 -3.49 -0.69
N ASP A 6 1.20 -4.56 -1.09
CA ASP A 6 1.78 -5.51 -0.15
C ASP A 6 3.31 -5.42 -0.11
N PRO A 7 3.90 -5.20 1.07
CA PRO A 7 5.33 -4.93 1.17
C PRO A 7 6.21 -6.18 1.05
N TYR A 8 5.63 -7.37 0.93
CA TYR A 8 6.39 -8.61 0.79
C TYR A 8 7.06 -8.76 -0.59
N ILE A 9 8.14 -9.55 -0.64
CA ILE A 9 9.02 -9.71 -1.81
C ILE A 9 8.44 -10.68 -2.86
N ASN A 10 7.49 -11.55 -2.51
CA ASN A 10 6.83 -12.41 -3.49
C ASN A 10 6.15 -11.56 -4.59
N SER A 11 6.24 -11.99 -5.84
CA SER A 11 5.62 -11.27 -6.96
C SER A 11 4.09 -11.30 -6.92
N ASP A 12 3.53 -12.37 -6.37
CA ASP A 12 2.11 -12.64 -6.21
C ASP A 12 1.90 -13.54 -4.97
N ALA A 13 0.63 -13.81 -4.63
CA ALA A 13 0.28 -14.69 -3.52
C ALA A 13 0.37 -16.20 -3.88
N GLY A 14 0.53 -16.55 -5.16
CA GLY A 14 0.43 -17.93 -5.65
C GLY A 14 1.51 -18.88 -5.14
N THR A 15 2.64 -18.33 -4.70
CA THR A 15 3.75 -19.11 -4.12
C THR A 15 3.69 -19.28 -2.59
N MET A 16 2.73 -18.64 -1.93
CA MET A 16 2.59 -18.69 -0.47
C MET A 16 1.82 -19.93 -0.01
N ASP A 17 2.18 -20.48 1.15
CA ASP A 17 1.41 -21.57 1.77
C ASP A 17 0.09 -21.02 2.32
N PRO A 18 -1.08 -21.42 1.78
CA PRO A 18 -2.36 -20.87 2.19
C PRO A 18 -2.73 -21.21 3.65
N PHE A 19 -2.16 -22.28 4.21
CA PHE A 19 -2.40 -22.63 5.62
C PHE A 19 -1.64 -21.72 6.59
N GLN A 20 -0.60 -21.04 6.13
CA GLN A 20 0.22 -20.16 6.96
C GLN A 20 -0.08 -18.67 6.73
N HIS A 21 -0.38 -18.29 5.48
CA HIS A 21 -0.50 -16.90 5.06
C HIS A 21 -1.93 -16.48 4.72
N GLY A 22 -2.89 -17.40 4.78
CA GLY A 22 -4.28 -17.15 4.41
C GLY A 22 -4.58 -17.62 2.99
N GLU A 23 -5.86 -17.62 2.64
CA GLU A 23 -6.29 -18.04 1.31
C GLU A 23 -5.79 -17.09 0.21
N VAL A 24 -5.52 -17.64 -0.97
CA VAL A 24 -5.26 -16.84 -2.17
C VAL A 24 -6.60 -16.45 -2.78
N PHE A 25 -6.80 -15.16 -3.06
CA PHE A 25 -7.99 -14.68 -3.75
C PHE A 25 -7.74 -14.59 -5.25
N VAL A 26 -8.67 -15.11 -6.05
CA VAL A 26 -8.55 -15.13 -7.52
C VAL A 26 -9.57 -14.17 -8.12
N THR A 27 -9.09 -13.12 -8.78
CA THR A 27 -9.93 -12.14 -9.48
C THR A 27 -10.49 -12.71 -10.80
N LYS A 28 -11.46 -12.03 -11.39
CA LYS A 28 -12.14 -12.47 -12.62
C LYS A 28 -11.21 -12.58 -13.83
N ASP A 29 -10.16 -11.76 -13.88
CA ASP A 29 -9.10 -11.80 -14.92
C ASP A 29 -8.03 -12.87 -14.64
N GLY A 30 -8.17 -13.64 -13.56
CA GLY A 30 -7.33 -14.79 -13.23
C GLY A 30 -6.07 -14.47 -12.43
N ALA A 31 -6.01 -13.29 -11.79
CA ALA A 31 -4.88 -12.91 -10.97
C ALA A 31 -4.95 -13.57 -9.59
N GLU A 32 -3.83 -14.08 -9.10
CA GLU A 32 -3.67 -14.65 -7.76
C GLU A 32 -3.19 -13.56 -6.80
N THR A 33 -4.06 -13.16 -5.87
CA THR A 33 -3.88 -11.96 -5.04
C THR A 33 -4.08 -12.26 -3.55
N ASP A 34 -3.72 -11.31 -2.70
CA ASP A 34 -4.00 -11.38 -1.26
C ASP A 34 -5.51 -11.44 -0.97
N LEU A 35 -5.88 -12.12 0.12
CA LEU A 35 -7.28 -12.30 0.55
C LEU A 35 -8.05 -11.00 0.73
N ASP A 36 -7.34 -9.89 0.99
CA ASP A 36 -7.94 -8.58 1.21
C ASP A 36 -8.73 -8.09 0.00
N LEU A 37 -8.37 -8.47 -1.22
CA LEU A 37 -9.13 -8.11 -2.42
C LEU A 37 -10.56 -8.66 -2.39
N GLY A 38 -10.72 -9.88 -1.88
CA GLY A 38 -12.04 -10.47 -1.68
C GLY A 38 -12.88 -9.71 -0.66
N ASN A 39 -12.26 -9.08 0.35
CA ASN A 39 -12.99 -8.19 1.26
C ASN A 39 -13.49 -6.96 0.50
N TYR A 40 -12.64 -6.31 -0.30
CA TYR A 40 -13.06 -5.12 -1.03
C TYR A 40 -14.18 -5.41 -2.04
N GLU A 41 -14.07 -6.48 -2.84
CA GLU A 41 -15.14 -6.83 -3.79
C GLU A 41 -16.48 -7.04 -3.09
N ARG A 42 -16.48 -7.74 -1.93
CA ARG A 42 -17.69 -7.98 -1.13
C ARG A 42 -18.28 -6.69 -0.55
N PHE A 43 -17.46 -5.75 -0.11
CA PHE A 43 -17.92 -4.49 0.47
C PHE A 43 -18.34 -3.46 -0.58
N LEU A 44 -17.65 -3.41 -1.73
CA LEU A 44 -17.86 -2.41 -2.78
C LEU A 44 -18.86 -2.89 -3.84
N GLY A 45 -19.06 -4.19 -4.01
CA GLY A 45 -19.94 -4.76 -5.03
C GLY A 45 -19.42 -4.55 -6.46
N ILE A 46 -18.09 -4.53 -6.64
CA ILE A 46 -17.42 -4.37 -7.94
C ILE A 46 -16.42 -5.51 -8.15
N ASP A 47 -16.20 -5.89 -9.41
CA ASP A 47 -15.11 -6.79 -9.79
C ASP A 47 -13.79 -5.99 -9.81
N LEU A 48 -12.78 -6.45 -9.08
CA LEU A 48 -11.41 -5.93 -9.13
C LEU A 48 -10.57 -6.76 -10.11
N ASP A 49 -9.44 -6.20 -10.51
CA ASP A 49 -8.51 -6.83 -11.46
C ASP A 49 -7.08 -6.89 -10.90
N GLN A 50 -6.16 -7.52 -11.64
CA GLN A 50 -4.77 -7.68 -11.24
C GLN A 50 -4.05 -6.37 -10.85
N ARG A 51 -4.52 -5.20 -11.33
CA ARG A 51 -3.90 -3.90 -11.03
C ARG A 51 -4.31 -3.38 -9.66
N SER A 52 -5.35 -3.96 -9.06
CA SER A 52 -5.87 -3.64 -7.73
C SER A 52 -5.04 -4.26 -6.60
N ASN A 53 -4.01 -5.04 -6.93
CA ASN A 53 -3.00 -5.52 -6.00
C ASN A 53 -1.60 -5.42 -6.61
N PHE A 54 -0.62 -4.93 -5.85
CA PHE A 54 0.77 -5.09 -6.25
C PHE A 54 1.71 -5.17 -5.05
N THR A 55 2.84 -5.83 -5.27
CA THR A 55 3.78 -6.20 -4.22
C THR A 55 5.16 -5.57 -4.42
N THR A 56 6.01 -5.54 -3.39
CA THR A 56 7.43 -5.18 -3.55
C THR A 56 8.10 -6.02 -4.63
N GLY A 57 7.85 -7.33 -4.66
CA GLY A 57 8.37 -8.23 -5.69
C GLY A 57 8.04 -7.77 -7.10
N SER A 58 6.75 -7.54 -7.36
CA SER A 58 6.27 -7.13 -8.68
C SER A 58 6.82 -5.77 -9.13
N VAL A 59 7.00 -4.81 -8.21
CA VAL A 59 7.56 -3.47 -8.49
C VAL A 59 9.03 -3.59 -8.85
N TYR A 60 9.81 -4.32 -8.04
CA TYR A 60 11.25 -4.48 -8.27
C TYR A 60 11.52 -5.29 -9.53
N SER A 61 10.74 -6.34 -9.79
CA SER A 61 10.84 -7.12 -11.02
C SER A 61 10.64 -6.26 -12.27
N GLU A 62 9.65 -5.36 -12.28
CA GLU A 62 9.41 -4.49 -13.44
C GLU A 62 10.54 -3.46 -13.63
N VAL A 63 11.00 -2.82 -12.56
CA VAL A 63 12.12 -1.87 -12.65
C VAL A 63 13.40 -2.55 -13.13
N ILE A 64 13.70 -3.75 -12.63
CA ILE A 64 14.86 -4.53 -13.11
C ILE A 64 14.67 -4.95 -14.58
N ALA A 65 13.45 -5.33 -14.98
CA ALA A 65 13.17 -5.68 -16.37
C ALA A 65 13.36 -4.47 -17.32
N LYS A 66 12.88 -3.28 -16.94
CA LYS A 66 13.11 -2.00 -17.65
C LYS A 66 14.59 -1.70 -17.81
N GLU A 67 15.37 -1.89 -16.74
CA GLU A 67 16.82 -1.73 -16.78
C GLU A 67 17.48 -2.67 -17.79
N ARG A 68 17.13 -3.96 -17.75
CA ARG A 68 17.69 -4.98 -18.67
C ARG A 68 17.32 -4.75 -20.13
N ARG A 69 16.16 -4.14 -20.41
CA ARG A 69 15.75 -3.75 -21.77
C ARG A 69 16.46 -2.49 -22.28
N GLY A 70 17.11 -1.74 -21.40
CA GLY A 70 17.77 -0.48 -21.73
C GLY A 70 16.84 0.75 -21.64
N ASP A 71 15.68 0.62 -20.99
CA ASP A 71 14.67 1.70 -20.89
C ASP A 71 15.21 2.91 -20.11
N TYR A 72 16.22 2.72 -19.25
CA TYR A 72 16.91 3.79 -18.51
C TYR A 72 18.19 4.31 -19.20
N LEU A 73 18.40 3.98 -20.48
CA LEU A 73 19.47 4.55 -21.33
C LEU A 73 20.90 4.45 -20.75
N GLY A 74 21.16 3.43 -19.92
CA GLY A 74 22.47 3.20 -19.29
C GLY A 74 22.73 4.02 -18.03
N GLU A 75 21.74 4.76 -17.53
CA GLU A 75 21.82 5.46 -16.25
C GLU A 75 21.75 4.51 -15.05
N THR A 76 22.17 4.99 -13.88
CA THR A 76 22.12 4.20 -12.65
C THR A 76 20.70 4.12 -12.11
N VAL A 77 20.19 2.91 -11.96
CA VAL A 77 18.87 2.65 -11.35
C VAL A 77 18.98 2.68 -9.82
N GLN A 78 18.03 3.36 -9.17
CA GLN A 78 18.02 3.69 -7.75
C GLN A 78 16.61 3.57 -7.18
N LEU A 79 16.48 3.48 -5.84
CA LEU A 79 15.16 3.49 -5.18
C LEU A 79 14.37 4.76 -5.51
N ILE A 80 15.00 5.91 -5.35
CA ILE A 80 14.45 7.20 -5.79
C ILE A 80 15.28 7.65 -7.00
N PRO A 81 14.68 7.97 -8.15
CA PRO A 81 13.23 7.99 -8.41
C PRO A 81 12.65 6.64 -8.90
N HIS A 82 13.46 5.69 -9.38
CA HIS A 82 12.96 4.61 -10.24
C HIS A 82 11.93 3.69 -9.59
N ILE A 83 12.14 3.26 -8.34
CA ILE A 83 11.16 2.43 -7.62
C ILE A 83 9.96 3.27 -7.20
N THR A 84 10.18 4.50 -6.70
CA THR A 84 9.08 5.36 -6.26
C THR A 84 8.17 5.79 -7.42
N GLU A 85 8.74 6.06 -8.59
CA GLU A 85 7.98 6.35 -9.82
C GLU A 85 7.22 5.12 -10.32
N GLU A 86 7.79 3.91 -10.25
CA GLU A 86 7.04 2.70 -10.60
C GLU A 86 5.80 2.52 -9.70
N ILE A 87 5.94 2.73 -8.39
CA ILE A 87 4.81 2.67 -7.45
C ILE A 87 3.77 3.74 -7.77
N LYS A 88 4.20 5.00 -7.93
CA LYS A 88 3.33 6.13 -8.29
C LYS A 88 2.55 5.87 -9.57
N ASN A 89 3.26 5.43 -10.63
CA ASN A 89 2.66 5.18 -11.93
C ASN A 89 1.57 4.10 -11.86
N ARG A 90 1.76 3.04 -11.08
CA ARG A 90 0.71 2.02 -10.89
C ARG A 90 -0.55 2.59 -10.25
N ILE A 91 -0.38 3.44 -9.23
CA ILE A 91 -1.50 4.08 -8.53
C ILE A 91 -2.22 5.07 -9.44
N TYR A 92 -1.48 5.96 -10.11
CA TYR A 92 -2.06 6.95 -11.03
C TYR A 92 -2.79 6.28 -12.20
N ASN A 93 -2.15 5.31 -12.87
CA ASN A 93 -2.76 4.61 -14.01
C ASN A 93 -4.04 3.89 -13.60
N LEU A 94 -4.07 3.23 -12.44
CA LEU A 94 -5.31 2.61 -11.95
C LEU A 94 -6.40 3.65 -11.68
N GLY A 95 -6.05 4.78 -11.07
CA GLY A 95 -6.98 5.89 -10.85
C GLY A 95 -7.60 6.39 -12.15
N GLU A 96 -6.75 6.73 -13.13
CA GLU A 96 -7.15 7.25 -14.44
C GLU A 96 -8.01 6.24 -15.22
N ASP A 97 -7.56 4.99 -15.32
CA ASP A 97 -8.24 3.94 -16.09
C ASP A 97 -9.58 3.52 -15.47
N SER A 98 -9.73 3.65 -14.15
CA SER A 98 -10.94 3.21 -13.45
C SER A 98 -12.14 4.13 -13.66
N GLY A 99 -11.90 5.41 -13.99
CA GLY A 99 -12.94 6.45 -14.02
C GLY A 99 -13.67 6.65 -12.69
N ALA A 100 -13.10 6.20 -11.57
CA ALA A 100 -13.70 6.33 -10.25
C ALA A 100 -13.51 7.74 -9.67
N ASP A 101 -14.53 8.24 -8.95
CA ASP A 101 -14.43 9.53 -8.26
C ASP A 101 -13.41 9.51 -7.11
N VAL A 102 -13.21 8.34 -6.49
CA VAL A 102 -12.27 8.14 -5.37
C VAL A 102 -11.49 6.84 -5.57
N LEU A 103 -10.17 6.95 -5.43
CA LEU A 103 -9.25 5.83 -5.33
C LEU A 103 -8.79 5.66 -3.88
N ILE A 104 -9.05 4.49 -3.30
CA ILE A 104 -8.54 4.12 -1.98
C ILE A 104 -7.23 3.36 -2.17
N VAL A 105 -6.15 3.84 -1.57
CA VAL A 105 -4.85 3.18 -1.57
C VAL A 105 -4.58 2.63 -0.19
N GLU A 106 -4.63 1.32 -0.03
CA GLU A 106 -4.22 0.65 1.20
C GLU A 106 -2.75 0.22 1.10
N ILE A 107 -1.93 0.67 2.04
CA ILE A 107 -0.54 0.24 2.16
C ILE A 107 -0.47 -0.79 3.29
N GLY A 108 -0.25 -2.05 2.94
CA GLY A 108 0.01 -3.13 3.90
C GLY A 108 1.33 -2.91 4.64
N GLY A 109 1.54 -3.64 5.74
CA GLY A 109 2.70 -3.47 6.63
C GLY A 109 2.48 -2.46 7.75
N THR A 110 3.54 -2.14 8.49
CA THR A 110 3.47 -1.24 9.65
C THR A 110 4.44 -0.06 9.51
N ILE A 111 3.95 1.15 9.74
CA ILE A 111 4.80 2.35 9.77
C ILE A 111 5.92 2.19 10.80
N GLY A 112 7.16 2.34 10.32
CA GLY A 112 8.38 2.10 11.10
C GLY A 112 9.19 0.90 10.60
N ASP A 113 8.57 -0.01 9.86
CA ASP A 113 9.25 -1.16 9.26
C ASP A 113 10.02 -0.77 8.00
N PHE A 114 11.13 -1.45 7.76
CA PHE A 114 12.06 -1.12 6.67
C PHE A 114 11.43 -1.34 5.27
N GLU A 115 10.57 -2.34 5.15
CA GLU A 115 9.87 -2.69 3.90
C GLU A 115 8.95 -1.57 3.39
N MET A 116 8.53 -0.67 4.28
CA MET A 116 7.60 0.42 3.96
C MET A 116 8.25 1.62 3.30
N LEU A 117 9.58 1.76 3.41
CA LEU A 117 10.27 2.99 3.02
C LEU A 117 9.99 3.44 1.58
N PRO A 118 10.03 2.56 0.55
CA PRO A 118 9.74 2.96 -0.82
C PRO A 118 8.28 3.41 -0.99
N PHE A 119 7.32 2.72 -0.37
CA PHE A 119 5.90 3.05 -0.48
C PHE A 119 5.59 4.38 0.22
N VAL A 120 6.07 4.58 1.44
CA VAL A 120 5.85 5.82 2.20
C VAL A 120 6.46 7.01 1.45
N GLU A 121 7.67 6.86 0.91
CA GLU A 121 8.29 7.92 0.11
C GLU A 121 7.50 8.21 -1.19
N SER A 122 6.99 7.17 -1.86
CA SER A 122 6.16 7.34 -3.07
C SER A 122 4.91 8.15 -2.75
N ILE A 123 4.19 7.78 -1.68
CA ILE A 123 2.99 8.49 -1.23
C ILE A 123 3.31 9.91 -0.77
N ARG A 124 4.44 10.13 -0.10
CA ARG A 124 4.90 11.47 0.26
C ARG A 124 5.16 12.34 -0.98
N GLN A 125 5.76 11.79 -2.04
CA GLN A 125 5.93 12.50 -3.31
C GLN A 125 4.59 12.81 -3.97
N MET A 126 3.66 11.84 -4.05
CA MET A 126 2.30 12.07 -4.55
C MET A 126 1.59 13.18 -3.78
N SER A 127 1.79 13.25 -2.47
CA SER A 127 1.18 14.31 -1.64
C SER A 127 1.61 15.72 -2.00
N MET A 128 2.79 15.86 -2.62
CA MET A 128 3.32 17.13 -3.11
C MET A 128 2.84 17.47 -4.53
N GLU A 129 2.41 16.45 -5.28
CA GLU A 129 1.92 16.57 -6.66
C GLU A 129 0.41 16.80 -6.71
N ILE A 130 -0.34 16.19 -5.79
CA ILE A 130 -1.79 16.28 -5.66
C ILE A 130 -2.16 17.47 -4.78
N LYS A 131 -3.22 18.21 -5.12
CA LYS A 131 -3.71 19.30 -4.28
C LYS A 131 -4.19 18.76 -2.93
N ALA A 132 -4.00 19.54 -1.87
CA ALA A 132 -4.42 19.15 -0.53
C ALA A 132 -5.93 18.85 -0.40
N GLU A 133 -6.77 19.42 -1.26
CA GLU A 133 -8.22 19.18 -1.30
C GLU A 133 -8.62 17.86 -1.99
N ASP A 134 -7.72 17.28 -2.78
CA ASP A 134 -7.94 16.07 -3.58
C ASP A 134 -7.23 14.83 -2.98
N GLN A 135 -6.71 14.94 -1.74
CA GLN A 135 -6.05 13.85 -1.03
C GLN A 135 -6.44 13.81 0.44
N MET A 136 -6.35 12.63 1.04
CA MET A 136 -6.62 12.42 2.47
C MET A 136 -5.80 11.25 3.01
N PHE A 137 -5.13 11.45 4.13
CA PHE A 137 -4.38 10.40 4.84
C PHE A 137 -5.17 9.85 6.02
N ILE A 138 -5.42 8.55 5.99
CA ILE A 138 -6.06 7.80 7.07
C ILE A 138 -5.01 6.92 7.73
N HIS A 139 -4.76 7.12 9.03
CA HIS A 139 -3.82 6.31 9.80
C HIS A 139 -4.53 5.42 10.81
N VAL A 140 -4.34 4.12 10.68
CA VAL A 140 -4.92 3.12 11.59
C VAL A 140 -3.93 2.83 12.72
N SER A 141 -4.39 2.88 13.96
CA SER A 141 -3.56 2.63 15.14
C SER A 141 -4.30 1.82 16.19
N LEU A 142 -3.56 1.10 17.05
CA LEU A 142 -4.11 0.31 18.15
C LEU A 142 -3.97 1.04 19.49
N ILE A 143 -5.11 1.25 20.16
CA ILE A 143 -5.16 1.62 21.58
C ILE A 143 -4.97 0.34 22.40
N TYR A 144 -3.89 0.32 23.19
CA TYR A 144 -3.61 -0.83 24.05
C TYR A 144 -4.41 -0.74 25.35
N THR A 145 -5.30 -1.71 25.59
CA THR A 145 -6.01 -1.84 26.87
C THR A 145 -5.20 -2.71 27.82
N ARG A 146 -4.80 -2.15 28.96
CA ARG A 146 -4.07 -2.87 30.01
C ARG A 146 -4.98 -3.88 30.73
N PRO A 147 -4.40 -4.87 31.44
CA PRO A 147 -5.18 -5.82 32.24
C PRO A 147 -6.09 -5.18 33.30
N ASP A 148 -5.74 -3.98 33.78
CA ASP A 148 -6.54 -3.18 34.72
C ASP A 148 -7.70 -2.41 34.05
N GLY A 149 -7.87 -2.55 32.73
CA GLY A 149 -8.88 -1.87 31.93
C GLY A 149 -8.48 -0.48 31.45
N GLU A 150 -7.28 0.00 31.78
CA GLU A 150 -6.82 1.32 31.37
C GLU A 150 -6.39 1.34 29.89
N ASN A 151 -6.99 2.24 29.10
CA ASN A 151 -6.61 2.46 27.70
C ASN A 151 -5.35 3.33 27.60
N LYS A 152 -4.34 2.85 26.88
CA LYS A 152 -3.07 3.55 26.62
C LYS A 152 -3.00 3.99 25.16
N SER A 153 -3.03 5.31 24.96
CA SER A 153 -2.84 5.96 23.66
C SER A 153 -1.37 6.20 23.30
N LYS A 154 -0.42 5.84 24.19
CA LYS A 154 1.01 6.09 23.96
C LYS A 154 1.54 5.43 22.68
N PRO A 155 1.21 4.16 22.36
CA PRO A 155 1.60 3.55 21.08
C PRO A 155 1.10 4.36 19.88
N THR A 156 -0.16 4.83 19.91
CA THR A 156 -0.72 5.69 18.87
C THR A 156 0.02 7.01 18.72
N GLN A 157 0.38 7.68 19.82
CA GLN A 157 1.18 8.92 19.77
C GLN A 157 2.54 8.69 19.09
N HIS A 158 3.22 7.57 19.40
CA HIS A 158 4.49 7.23 18.78
C HIS A 158 4.34 6.91 17.29
N SER A 159 3.32 6.12 16.94
CA SER A 159 3.04 5.75 15.55
C SER A 159 2.73 6.98 14.67
N ILE A 160 1.93 7.92 15.17
CA ILE A 160 1.65 9.19 14.48
C ILE A 160 2.93 10.00 14.29
N ARG A 161 3.76 10.08 15.32
CA ARG A 161 5.05 10.79 15.24
C ARG A 161 5.95 10.17 14.17
N THR A 162 6.07 8.84 14.11
CA THR A 162 6.87 8.16 13.09
C THR A 162 6.35 8.45 11.68
N LEU A 163 5.03 8.45 11.47
CA LEU A 163 4.44 8.82 10.18
C LEU A 163 4.76 10.27 9.79
N GLN A 164 4.69 11.20 10.75
CA GLN A 164 5.02 12.62 10.55
C GLN A 164 6.52 12.85 10.28
N GLU A 165 7.41 12.08 10.92
CA GLU A 165 8.85 12.11 10.65
C GLU A 165 9.18 11.69 9.21
N LEU A 166 8.31 10.86 8.60
CA LEU A 166 8.38 10.48 7.19
C LEU A 166 7.68 11.49 6.25
N GLY A 167 7.24 12.63 6.78
CA GLY A 167 6.67 13.72 6.00
C GLY A 167 5.19 13.57 5.66
N ILE A 168 4.49 12.60 6.23
CA ILE A 168 3.05 12.40 6.04
C ILE A 168 2.30 12.82 7.30
N ARG A 169 1.31 13.70 7.13
CA ARG A 169 0.43 14.12 8.23
C ARG A 169 -0.92 13.43 8.07
N PRO A 170 -1.40 12.66 9.06
CA PRO A 170 -2.73 12.05 8.98
C PRO A 170 -3.82 13.12 9.15
N ASP A 171 -4.86 13.01 8.33
CA ASP A 171 -6.09 13.82 8.42
C ASP A 171 -7.13 13.14 9.30
N LEU A 172 -7.16 11.80 9.30
CA LEU A 172 -8.05 10.99 10.10
C LEU A 172 -7.30 9.85 10.80
N LEU A 173 -7.68 9.59 12.05
CA LEU A 173 -7.13 8.51 12.86
C LEU A 173 -8.21 7.47 13.13
N ILE A 174 -7.94 6.22 12.77
CA ILE A 174 -8.77 5.08 13.14
C ILE A 174 -8.12 4.38 14.33
N CYS A 175 -8.67 4.62 15.52
CA CYS A 175 -8.20 4.02 16.76
C CYS A 175 -8.92 2.69 17.02
N ARG A 176 -8.27 1.58 16.65
CA ARG A 176 -8.73 0.23 16.99
C ARG A 176 -8.56 0.01 18.49
N THR A 177 -9.57 -0.55 19.13
CA THR A 177 -9.56 -0.91 20.55
C THR A 177 -10.39 -2.17 20.74
N SER A 178 -10.08 -2.93 21.79
CA SER A 178 -10.90 -4.09 22.18
C SER A 178 -12.18 -3.70 22.92
N ARG A 179 -12.22 -2.48 23.48
CA ARG A 179 -13.31 -1.90 24.26
C ARG A 179 -13.35 -0.38 24.14
#